data_AF-A0A952Y3V6-F1
#
_entry.id   AF-A0A952Y3V6-F1
#
_cell.length_a   1.000
_cell.length_b   1.000
_cell.length_c   1.000
_cell.angle_alpha   90.00
_cell.angle_beta   90.00
_cell.angle_gamma   90.00
#
_symmetry.space_group_name_H-M   'P 1'
#
loop_
_entity.id
_entity.type
_entity.pdbx_description
1 polymer ?
#
loop_
_entity_poly.entity_id
_entity_poly.type
_entity_poly.pdbx_seq_one_letter_code
_entity_poly.pdbx_strand_id
1 'polypeptide(L)'
;MAANTVVTGDSLGVGIAMASGFQNKAANSVSIRGGHAVEQLRRVPRGSTVFMSLGTNDAVGSIKGLDKGIDQILQTARASDLKLVWIGPPCVLKSWDKNSATLDAMLRQRLAGTGVTYVSMRDPQFCTPSVRAKDGVHFNMDGYRGLWSKAASATGYQVASVSHETKEMPARTKSAAHERKERIEPTRAAAHEPPRVRTVVTTASLTPLPLPAPAPPKKRLTPVRAQLFSFDFRWPESSRYSGSFAD
;
A
#
# COMPACT_ATOMS: atom_id res chain seq x y z
N MET A 1 15.75 -0.54 -25.73
CA MET A 1 15.55 0.51 -24.70
C MET A 1 15.50 -0.17 -23.34
N ALA A 2 16.23 0.32 -22.34
CA ALA A 2 16.11 -0.23 -20.99
C ALA A 2 14.68 -0.02 -20.49
N ALA A 3 14.04 -1.06 -19.95
CA ALA A 3 12.69 -0.94 -19.41
C ALA A 3 12.72 0.01 -18.21
N ASN A 4 12.00 1.13 -18.31
CA ASN A 4 11.85 2.04 -17.18
C ASN A 4 11.16 1.29 -16.03
N THR A 5 11.71 1.41 -14.83
CA THR A 5 11.14 0.81 -13.62
C THR A 5 10.63 1.93 -12.71
N VAL A 6 9.36 1.84 -12.32
CA VAL A 6 8.66 2.90 -11.58
C VAL A 6 7.95 2.29 -10.38
N VAL A 7 7.91 3.02 -9.26
CA VAL A 7 7.11 2.64 -8.08
C VAL A 7 5.87 3.52 -8.00
N THR A 8 4.70 2.89 -7.84
CA THR A 8 3.40 3.56 -7.67
C THR A 8 2.71 3.06 -6.40
N GLY A 9 1.56 3.66 -6.06
CA GLY A 9 0.74 3.24 -4.93
C GLY A 9 0.73 4.25 -3.79
N ASP A 10 0.67 3.74 -2.56
CA ASP A 10 0.45 4.52 -1.34
C ASP A 10 1.76 4.96 -0.63
N SER A 11 1.66 5.35 0.65
CA SER A 11 2.82 5.77 1.47
C SER A 11 3.83 4.63 1.69
N LEU A 12 3.43 3.36 1.62
CA LEU A 12 4.37 2.25 1.62
C LEU A 12 5.13 2.16 0.29
N GLY A 13 4.45 2.46 -0.82
CA GLY A 13 5.08 2.63 -2.13
C GLY A 13 6.15 3.72 -2.12
N VAL A 14 5.91 4.84 -1.43
CA VAL A 14 6.92 5.90 -1.24
C VAL A 14 8.17 5.35 -0.54
N GLY A 15 7.98 4.58 0.55
CA GLY A 15 9.10 3.94 1.26
C GLY A 15 9.87 2.91 0.42
N ILE A 16 9.15 2.10 -0.38
CA ILE A 16 9.77 1.15 -1.31
C ILE A 16 10.58 1.89 -2.38
N ALA A 17 10.06 2.99 -2.92
CA ALA A 17 10.79 3.80 -3.90
C ALA A 17 12.09 4.38 -3.33
N MET A 18 12.06 4.83 -2.07
CA MET A 18 13.28 5.26 -1.37
C MET A 18 14.28 4.11 -1.18
N ALA A 19 13.80 2.91 -0.86
CA ALA A 19 14.66 1.74 -0.66
C ALA A 19 15.24 1.18 -1.97
N SER A 20 14.50 1.26 -3.08
CA SER A 20 14.93 0.73 -4.38
C SER A 20 15.72 1.74 -5.23
N GLY A 21 15.56 3.04 -4.98
CA GLY A 21 16.14 4.11 -5.80
C GLY A 21 15.42 4.34 -7.13
N PHE A 22 14.27 3.70 -7.36
CA PHE A 22 13.51 3.88 -8.59
C PHE A 22 12.71 5.17 -8.63
N GLN A 23 12.24 5.53 -9.82
CA GLN A 23 11.37 6.69 -9.99
C GLN A 23 10.11 6.52 -9.13
N ASN A 24 9.89 7.48 -8.23
CA ASN A 24 8.73 7.50 -7.36
C ASN A 24 7.54 8.22 -8.04
N LYS A 25 6.43 7.51 -8.19
CA LYS A 25 5.10 8.05 -8.53
C LYS A 25 4.06 7.71 -7.49
N ALA A 26 4.44 7.03 -6.41
CA ALA A 26 3.57 6.74 -5.27
C ALA A 26 3.26 8.03 -4.50
N ALA A 27 2.15 8.04 -3.77
CA ALA A 27 1.69 9.19 -3.01
C ALA A 27 0.95 8.74 -1.75
N ASN A 28 0.84 9.61 -0.76
CA ASN A 28 0.15 9.27 0.49
C ASN A 28 -1.35 9.02 0.25
N SER A 29 -1.94 8.17 1.08
CA SER A 29 -3.39 7.93 1.13
C SER A 29 -4.04 7.39 -0.15
N VAL A 30 -3.25 6.90 -1.11
CA VAL A 30 -3.77 6.23 -2.31
C VAL A 30 -4.40 4.90 -1.91
N SER A 31 -5.57 4.61 -2.47
CA SER A 31 -6.34 3.39 -2.22
C SER A 31 -6.81 2.79 -3.53
N ILE A 32 -7.24 1.54 -3.49
CA ILE A 32 -7.79 0.83 -4.64
C ILE A 32 -9.10 1.50 -5.12
N ARG A 33 -9.91 2.04 -4.20
CA ARG A 33 -11.18 2.70 -4.54
C ARG A 33 -11.05 4.09 -5.15
N GLY A 34 -10.02 4.85 -4.77
CA GLY A 34 -9.98 6.30 -4.95
C GLY A 34 -9.63 6.82 -6.35
N GLY A 35 -9.46 5.96 -7.36
CA GLY A 35 -9.08 6.36 -8.72
C GLY A 35 -7.64 6.86 -8.89
N HIS A 36 -7.00 7.39 -7.84
CA HIS A 36 -5.63 7.90 -7.87
C HIS A 36 -4.58 6.87 -8.30
N ALA A 37 -4.77 5.59 -7.95
CA ALA A 37 -3.90 4.51 -8.44
C ALA A 37 -3.92 4.42 -9.98
N VAL A 38 -5.11 4.55 -10.58
CA VAL A 38 -5.27 4.58 -12.04
C VAL A 38 -4.61 5.82 -12.65
N GLU A 39 -4.74 6.98 -12.01
CA GLU A 39 -4.07 8.21 -12.45
C GLU A 39 -2.54 8.10 -12.42
N GLN A 40 -1.99 7.48 -11.38
CA GLN A 40 -0.55 7.20 -11.30
C GLN A 40 -0.10 6.32 -12.47
N LEU A 41 -0.81 5.21 -12.73
CA LEU A 41 -0.47 4.28 -13.81
C LEU A 41 -0.52 4.95 -15.20
N ARG A 42 -1.50 5.83 -15.45
CA ARG A 42 -1.60 6.58 -16.72
C ARG A 42 -0.41 7.51 -16.98
N ARG A 43 0.31 7.92 -15.93
CA ARG A 43 1.49 8.78 -16.02
C ARG A 43 2.79 7.99 -16.13
N VAL A 44 2.74 6.66 -16.05
CA VAL A 44 3.90 5.80 -16.25
C VAL A 44 4.14 5.63 -17.76
N PRO A 45 5.39 5.73 -18.25
CA PRO A 45 5.70 5.45 -19.65
C PRO A 45 5.25 4.04 -20.05
N ARG A 46 4.72 3.89 -21.26
CA ARG A 46 4.30 2.58 -21.81
C ARG A 46 5.47 1.59 -21.83
N GLY A 47 5.20 0.30 -21.65
CA GLY A 47 6.23 -0.75 -21.65
C GLY A 47 7.06 -0.84 -20.34
N SER A 48 6.79 0.03 -19.35
CA SER A 48 7.52 0.05 -18.08
C SER A 48 7.16 -1.14 -17.19
N THR A 49 8.08 -1.48 -16.27
CA THR A 49 7.77 -2.35 -15.13
C THR A 49 7.35 -1.49 -13.95
N VAL A 50 6.23 -1.84 -13.33
CA VAL A 50 5.65 -1.06 -12.22
C VAL A 50 5.56 -1.90 -10.97
N PHE A 51 6.23 -1.46 -9.90
CA PHE A 51 6.05 -1.98 -8.57
C PHE A 51 5.01 -1.12 -7.84
N MET A 52 3.80 -1.65 -7.68
CA MET A 52 2.68 -0.91 -7.10
C MET A 52 2.36 -1.45 -5.71
N SER A 53 2.48 -0.61 -4.68
CA SER A 53 2.10 -0.97 -3.30
C SER A 53 0.72 -0.40 -2.96
N LEU A 54 -0.26 -1.28 -2.78
CA LEU A 54 -1.65 -0.89 -2.54
C LEU A 54 -2.40 -1.89 -1.66
N GLY A 55 -3.37 -1.36 -0.92
CA GLY A 55 -4.33 -2.12 -0.11
C GLY A 55 -4.33 -1.75 1.37
N THR A 56 -3.24 -1.17 1.88
CA THR A 56 -3.13 -0.80 3.30
C THR A 56 -4.19 0.22 3.71
N ASN A 57 -4.41 1.26 2.90
CA ASN A 57 -5.44 2.27 3.15
C ASN A 57 -6.87 1.70 3.03
N ASP A 58 -7.10 0.74 2.13
CA ASP A 58 -8.39 0.07 1.99
C ASP A 58 -8.71 -0.79 3.23
N ALA A 59 -7.70 -1.42 3.82
CA ALA A 59 -7.84 -2.25 5.02
C ALA A 59 -8.20 -1.44 6.29
N VAL A 60 -7.83 -0.15 6.37
CA VAL A 60 -8.25 0.75 7.46
C VAL A 60 -9.77 0.94 7.47
N GLY A 61 -10.37 1.06 6.28
CA GLY A 61 -11.80 1.28 6.11
C GLY A 61 -12.56 -0.04 5.96
N SER A 62 -13.22 -0.18 4.81
CA SER A 62 -13.91 -1.40 4.42
C SER A 62 -13.09 -2.12 3.35
N ILE A 63 -13.19 -3.44 3.26
CA ILE A 63 -12.63 -4.24 2.14
C ILE A 63 -13.69 -4.63 1.09
N LYS A 64 -14.96 -4.24 1.27
CA LYS A 64 -16.07 -4.60 0.37
C LYS A 64 -16.10 -3.77 -0.92
N GLY A 65 -16.42 -4.36 -2.06
CA GLY A 65 -16.61 -3.61 -3.31
C GLY A 65 -15.32 -3.00 -3.86
N LEU A 66 -14.18 -3.65 -3.64
CA LEU A 66 -12.90 -3.27 -4.24
C LEU A 66 -12.78 -3.75 -5.69
N ASP A 67 -13.65 -4.66 -6.11
CA ASP A 67 -13.62 -5.36 -7.39
C ASP A 67 -13.49 -4.41 -8.57
N LYS A 68 -14.33 -3.37 -8.62
CA LYS A 68 -14.29 -2.34 -9.67
C LYS A 68 -12.95 -1.61 -9.73
N GLY A 69 -12.38 -1.26 -8.57
CA GLY A 69 -11.10 -0.57 -8.51
C GLY A 69 -9.95 -1.45 -8.98
N ILE A 70 -9.96 -2.73 -8.59
CA ILE A 70 -8.98 -3.73 -9.05
C ILE A 70 -9.08 -3.87 -10.57
N ASP A 71 -10.29 -4.02 -11.12
CA ASP A 71 -10.49 -4.19 -12.56
C ASP A 71 -10.03 -2.97 -13.36
N GLN A 72 -10.29 -1.75 -12.86
CA GLN A 72 -9.82 -0.52 -13.48
C GLN A 72 -8.29 -0.41 -13.49
N ILE A 73 -7.63 -0.82 -12.41
CA ILE A 73 -6.16 -0.88 -12.32
C ILE A 73 -5.61 -1.87 -13.35
N LEU A 74 -6.16 -3.09 -13.39
CA LEU A 74 -5.74 -4.13 -14.34
C LEU A 74 -5.95 -3.70 -15.79
N GLN A 75 -7.11 -3.10 -16.09
CA GLN A 75 -7.41 -2.58 -17.41
C GLN A 75 -6.44 -1.46 -17.81
N THR A 76 -6.12 -0.55 -16.88
CA THR A 76 -5.19 0.57 -17.13
C THR A 76 -3.77 0.07 -17.38
N ALA A 77 -3.32 -0.92 -16.60
CA ALA A 77 -2.01 -1.55 -16.79
C ALA A 77 -1.91 -2.22 -18.16
N ARG A 78 -2.91 -3.00 -18.56
CA ARG A 78 -2.96 -3.63 -19.90
C ARG A 78 -3.01 -2.60 -21.03
N ALA A 79 -3.87 -1.59 -20.93
CA ALA A 79 -3.99 -0.54 -21.95
C ALA A 79 -2.69 0.25 -22.16
N SER A 80 -1.87 0.35 -21.11
CA SER A 80 -0.59 1.06 -21.11
C SER A 80 0.61 0.13 -21.35
N ASP A 81 0.38 -1.15 -21.63
CA ASP A 81 1.42 -2.16 -21.80
C ASP A 81 2.41 -2.21 -20.62
N LEU A 82 1.89 -2.15 -19.39
CA LEU A 82 2.71 -2.15 -18.18
C LEU A 82 2.89 -3.58 -17.64
N LYS A 83 4.13 -3.92 -17.28
CA LYS A 83 4.42 -5.13 -16.50
C LYS A 83 4.17 -4.83 -15.03
N LEU A 84 3.00 -5.21 -14.54
CA LEU A 84 2.56 -4.87 -13.19
C LEU A 84 3.00 -5.91 -12.17
N VAL A 85 3.70 -5.45 -11.14
CA VAL A 85 4.01 -6.16 -9.91
C VAL A 85 3.19 -5.54 -8.80
N TRP A 86 2.21 -6.28 -8.29
CA TRP A 86 1.36 -5.82 -7.19
C TRP A 86 1.93 -6.27 -5.86
N ILE A 87 2.44 -5.32 -5.08
CA ILE A 87 2.90 -5.53 -3.72
C ILE A 87 1.70 -5.43 -2.78
N GLY A 88 1.28 -6.58 -2.25
CA GLY A 88 0.12 -6.72 -1.37
C GLY A 88 0.31 -6.04 -0.01
N PRO A 89 -0.78 -5.84 0.74
CA PRO A 89 -0.71 -5.16 2.03
C PRO A 89 0.08 -6.03 3.04
N PRO A 90 1.00 -5.44 3.81
CA PRO A 90 1.73 -6.16 4.84
C PRO A 90 0.88 -6.36 6.10
N CYS A 91 1.43 -7.05 7.10
CA CYS A 91 0.88 -6.98 8.46
C CYS A 91 0.87 -5.52 8.95
N VAL A 92 0.11 -5.23 10.00
CA VAL A 92 0.20 -3.97 10.74
C VAL A 92 0.01 -4.23 12.23
N LEU A 93 0.55 -3.35 13.07
CA LEU A 93 0.40 -3.41 14.52
C LEU A 93 -0.84 -2.61 14.97
N LYS A 94 -1.96 -2.87 14.29
CA LYS A 94 -3.25 -2.19 14.52
C LYS A 94 -4.37 -3.23 14.58
N SER A 95 -5.46 -2.88 15.25
CA SER A 95 -6.65 -3.73 15.38
C SER A 95 -7.31 -4.11 14.05
N TRP A 96 -7.03 -3.34 12.99
CA TRP A 96 -7.50 -3.61 11.63
C TRP A 96 -6.59 -4.54 10.82
N ASP A 97 -5.53 -5.13 11.39
CA ASP A 97 -4.68 -6.11 10.68
C ASP A 97 -5.46 -7.28 10.08
N LYS A 98 -6.54 -7.71 10.75
CA LYS A 98 -7.46 -8.72 10.22
C LYS A 98 -7.99 -8.36 8.83
N ASN A 99 -8.29 -7.09 8.58
CA ASN A 99 -8.74 -6.62 7.26
C ASN A 99 -7.59 -6.66 6.25
N SER A 100 -6.37 -6.33 6.67
CA SER A 100 -5.17 -6.45 5.83
C SER A 100 -4.94 -7.90 5.39
N ALA A 101 -5.04 -8.85 6.34
CA ALA A 101 -4.92 -10.27 6.06
C ALA A 101 -6.01 -10.79 5.11
N THR A 102 -7.28 -10.41 5.34
CA THR A 102 -8.38 -10.79 4.43
C THR A 102 -8.19 -10.18 3.03
N LEU A 103 -7.75 -8.92 2.96
CA LEU A 103 -7.49 -8.26 1.69
C LEU A 103 -6.33 -8.91 0.91
N ASP A 104 -5.25 -9.29 1.59
CA ASP A 104 -4.14 -10.01 0.96
C ASP A 104 -4.61 -11.34 0.32
N ALA A 105 -5.41 -12.13 1.04
CA ALA A 105 -5.95 -13.37 0.53
C ALA A 105 -6.87 -13.13 -0.70
N MET A 106 -7.73 -12.12 -0.62
CA MET A 106 -8.63 -11.73 -1.71
C MET A 106 -7.85 -11.29 -2.96
N LEU A 107 -6.83 -10.45 -2.79
CA LEU A 107 -5.98 -9.99 -3.90
C LEU A 107 -5.20 -11.15 -4.53
N ARG A 108 -4.63 -12.04 -3.71
CA ARG A 108 -3.92 -13.24 -4.20
C ARG A 108 -4.82 -14.11 -5.08
N GLN A 109 -6.03 -14.38 -4.61
CA GLN A 109 -7.00 -15.17 -5.37
C GLN A 109 -7.42 -14.46 -6.66
N ARG A 110 -7.76 -13.17 -6.58
CA ARG A 110 -8.30 -12.40 -7.72
C ARG A 110 -7.26 -12.14 -8.81
N LEU A 111 -5.99 -11.97 -8.43
CA LEU A 111 -4.91 -11.66 -9.37
C LEU A 111 -4.30 -12.93 -10.00
N ALA A 112 -4.61 -14.12 -9.48
CA ALA A 112 -4.20 -15.37 -10.08
C ALA A 112 -4.67 -15.47 -11.55
N GLY A 113 -3.75 -15.80 -12.46
CA GLY A 113 -4.04 -15.92 -13.88
C GLY A 113 -4.21 -14.61 -14.66
N THR A 114 -4.07 -13.44 -14.02
CA THR A 114 -4.25 -12.13 -14.69
C THR A 114 -3.02 -11.59 -15.43
N GLY A 115 -1.88 -12.29 -15.33
CA GLY A 115 -0.57 -11.84 -15.82
C GLY A 115 0.14 -10.85 -14.89
N VAL A 116 -0.49 -10.43 -13.79
CA VAL A 116 0.14 -9.62 -12.74
C VAL A 116 0.97 -10.51 -11.81
N THR A 117 2.20 -10.08 -11.51
CA THR A 117 2.97 -10.71 -10.43
C THR A 117 2.48 -10.18 -9.09
N TYR A 118 1.75 -10.99 -8.33
CA TYR A 118 1.32 -10.63 -6.98
C TYR A 118 2.36 -11.07 -5.95
N VAL A 119 2.80 -10.15 -5.08
CA VAL A 119 3.75 -10.41 -3.99
C VAL A 119 3.08 -10.10 -2.67
N SER A 120 2.77 -11.13 -1.89
CA SER A 120 2.24 -10.95 -0.54
C SER A 120 3.33 -10.47 0.42
N MET A 121 3.02 -9.40 1.16
CA MET A 121 3.88 -8.86 2.23
C MET A 121 3.44 -9.31 3.63
N ARG A 122 2.56 -10.32 3.71
CA ARG A 122 2.15 -11.03 4.93
C ARG A 122 3.22 -12.02 5.42
N ASP A 123 4.48 -11.58 5.43
CA ASP A 123 5.62 -12.38 5.87
C ASP A 123 5.87 -12.19 7.38
N PRO A 124 6.16 -13.25 8.15
CA PRO A 124 6.49 -13.11 9.57
C PRO A 124 7.61 -12.10 9.85
N GLN A 125 8.60 -11.98 8.95
CA GLN A 125 9.70 -11.02 9.11
C GLN A 125 9.24 -9.56 9.10
N PHE A 126 8.08 -9.27 8.49
CA PHE A 126 7.51 -7.93 8.43
C PHE A 126 6.46 -7.68 9.52
N CYS A 127 6.01 -8.71 10.24
CA CYS A 127 4.98 -8.58 11.26
C CYS A 127 5.53 -8.13 12.64
N THR A 128 6.83 -7.88 12.79
CA THR A 128 7.45 -7.55 14.07
C THR A 128 7.57 -6.04 14.28
N PRO A 129 7.60 -5.55 15.55
CA PRO A 129 7.85 -4.14 15.83
C PRO A 129 9.25 -3.64 15.42
N SER A 130 10.25 -4.52 15.33
CA SER A 130 11.65 -4.13 15.08
C SER A 130 11.88 -3.51 13.69
N VAL A 131 11.03 -3.83 12.71
CA VAL A 131 11.10 -3.28 11.35
C VAL A 131 10.08 -2.15 11.13
N ARG A 132 9.35 -1.75 12.16
CA ARG A 132 8.26 -0.77 12.08
C ARG A 132 8.66 0.61 12.51
N ALA A 133 8.00 1.59 11.92
CA ALA A 133 7.90 2.91 12.52
C ALA A 133 7.03 2.86 13.78
N LYS A 134 7.12 3.89 14.62
CA LYS A 134 6.37 3.99 15.88
C LYS A 134 4.85 3.96 15.70
N ASP A 135 4.36 4.32 14.51
CA ASP A 135 2.94 4.27 14.22
C ASP A 135 2.40 2.84 14.01
N GLY A 136 3.26 1.83 13.88
CA GLY A 136 2.85 0.43 13.70
C GLY A 136 2.25 0.11 12.32
N VAL A 137 2.28 1.04 11.37
CA VAL A 137 1.78 0.86 10.00
C VAL A 137 2.95 0.96 9.02
N HIS A 138 3.73 2.03 9.12
CA HIS A 138 4.90 2.26 8.28
C HIS A 138 6.09 1.46 8.78
N PHE A 139 7.12 1.36 7.94
CA PHE A 139 8.36 0.68 8.24
C PHE A 139 9.47 1.67 8.54
N ASN A 140 10.50 1.22 9.25
CA ASN A 140 11.79 1.90 9.19
C ASN A 140 12.50 1.53 7.88
N MET A 141 13.68 2.11 7.61
CA MET A 141 14.37 1.85 6.34
C MET A 141 14.80 0.39 6.17
N ASP A 142 15.11 -0.33 7.24
CA ASP A 142 15.44 -1.75 7.15
C ASP A 142 14.23 -2.58 6.74
N GLY A 143 13.05 -2.26 7.30
CA GLY A 143 11.79 -2.84 6.85
C GLY A 143 11.48 -2.55 5.39
N TYR A 144 11.65 -1.31 4.92
CA TYR A 144 11.45 -0.99 3.50
C TYR A 144 12.44 -1.68 2.57
N ARG A 145 13.71 -1.82 2.97
CA ARG A 145 14.70 -2.62 2.23
C ARG A 145 14.28 -4.08 2.13
N GLY A 146 13.77 -4.66 3.21
CA GLY A 146 13.24 -6.02 3.21
C GLY A 146 12.03 -6.20 2.29
N LEU A 147 11.06 -5.26 2.32
CA LEU A 147 9.92 -5.27 1.40
C LEU A 147 10.38 -5.21 -0.06
N TRP A 148 11.32 -4.32 -0.37
CA TRP A 148 11.90 -4.21 -1.71
C TRP A 148 12.59 -5.50 -2.12
N SER A 149 13.48 -6.04 -1.27
CA SER A 149 14.21 -7.28 -1.55
C SER A 149 13.25 -8.42 -1.88
N LYS A 150 12.17 -8.59 -1.10
CA LYS A 150 11.17 -9.63 -1.36
C LYS A 150 10.47 -9.43 -2.71
N ALA A 151 10.07 -8.19 -3.04
CA ALA A 151 9.42 -7.90 -4.31
C ALA A 151 10.35 -8.10 -5.51
N ALA A 152 11.61 -7.71 -5.39
CA ALA A 152 12.63 -7.90 -6.40
C ALA A 152 12.91 -9.39 -6.65
N SER A 153 13.10 -10.18 -5.58
CA SER A 153 13.30 -11.63 -5.69
C SER A 153 12.12 -12.33 -6.37
N ALA A 154 10.88 -11.95 -6.05
CA ALA A 154 9.68 -12.55 -6.65
C ALA A 154 9.54 -12.26 -8.16
N THR A 155 10.25 -11.26 -8.68
CA THR A 155 10.18 -10.84 -10.09
C THR A 155 11.44 -11.19 -10.88
N GLY A 156 12.41 -11.86 -10.25
CA GLY A 156 13.72 -12.10 -10.83
C GLY A 156 14.52 -10.83 -11.09
N TYR A 157 14.10 -9.70 -10.50
CA TYR A 157 14.81 -8.44 -10.62
C TYR A 157 16.11 -8.56 -9.83
N GLN A 158 17.24 -8.46 -10.52
CA GLN A 158 18.55 -8.51 -9.87
C GLN A 158 18.71 -7.24 -9.05
N VAL A 159 18.54 -7.36 -7.73
CA VAL A 159 19.01 -6.33 -6.81
C VAL A 159 20.52 -6.38 -6.93
N ALA A 160 21.11 -5.41 -7.63
CA ALA A 160 22.55 -5.22 -7.59
C ALA A 160 22.92 -5.23 -6.11
N SER A 161 23.70 -6.24 -5.70
CA SER A 161 24.17 -6.34 -4.33
C SER A 161 25.04 -5.12 -4.15
N VAL A 162 24.47 -4.05 -3.60
CA VAL A 162 25.24 -2.90 -3.16
C VAL A 162 26.00 -3.46 -1.98
N SER A 163 27.21 -3.93 -2.25
CA SER A 163 28.21 -4.20 -1.23
C SER A 163 28.19 -2.96 -0.35
N HIS A 164 27.66 -3.11 0.87
CA HIS A 164 27.86 -2.12 1.89
C HIS A 164 29.36 -2.18 2.19
N GLU A 165 30.15 -1.51 1.36
CA GLU A 165 31.48 -1.07 1.72
C GLU A 165 31.22 -0.10 2.86
N THR A 166 31.29 -0.64 4.07
CA THR A 166 31.20 0.10 5.31
C THR A 166 32.32 1.12 5.23
N LYS A 167 32.02 2.31 4.72
CA LYS A 167 32.94 3.43 4.76
C LYS A 167 33.08 3.75 6.23
N GLU A 168 34.09 3.15 6.84
CA GLU A 168 34.45 3.29 8.23
C GLU A 168 34.50 4.79 8.50
N MET A 169 33.49 5.30 9.21
CA MET A 169 33.47 6.71 9.58
C MET A 169 34.69 6.92 10.47
N PRO A 170 35.60 7.86 10.15
CA PRO A 170 36.74 8.11 11.00
C PRO A 170 36.24 8.44 12.41
N ALA A 171 36.82 7.74 13.38
CA ALA A 171 36.47 7.84 14.79
C ALA A 171 36.39 9.33 15.19
N ARG A 172 35.18 9.73 15.61
CA ARG A 172 34.87 11.08 16.06
C ARG A 172 35.71 11.36 17.31
N THR A 173 36.82 12.07 17.14
CA THR A 173 37.66 12.52 18.24
C THR A 173 36.83 13.43 19.13
N LYS A 174 36.80 13.11 20.43
CA LYS A 174 36.11 13.90 21.46
C LYS A 174 36.75 15.30 21.50
N SER A 175 36.10 16.29 20.89
CA SER A 175 36.46 17.69 21.12
C SER A 175 35.66 18.23 22.30
N ALA A 176 36.41 18.90 23.16
CA ALA A 176 36.08 19.27 24.51
C ALA A 176 34.96 20.31 24.61
N ALA A 177 34.42 20.37 25.82
CA ALA A 177 33.48 21.34 26.34
C ALA A 177 33.84 22.78 25.93
N HIS A 178 32.84 23.50 25.39
CA HIS A 178 32.75 24.92 25.64
C HIS A 178 31.32 25.25 26.09
N GLU A 179 31.21 25.32 27.41
CA GLU A 179 30.11 25.91 28.15
C GLU A 179 30.04 27.40 27.77
N ARG A 180 29.14 27.79 26.85
CA ARG A 180 28.79 29.19 26.60
C ARG A 180 27.41 29.45 27.18
N LYS A 181 27.43 29.97 28.40
CA LYS A 181 26.29 30.42 29.19
C LYS A 181 25.77 31.73 28.60
N GLU A 182 24.99 31.67 27.54
CA GLU A 182 24.26 32.85 27.05
C GLU A 182 22.99 33.03 27.88
N ARG A 183 23.10 34.01 28.80
CA ARG A 183 22.00 34.64 29.52
C ARG A 183 21.04 35.26 28.51
N ILE A 184 19.91 34.61 28.26
CA ILE A 184 18.78 35.18 27.53
C ILE A 184 18.04 36.09 28.51
N GLU A 185 18.06 37.40 28.26
CA GLU A 185 17.19 38.36 28.93
C GLU A 185 15.72 38.10 28.58
N PRO A 186 14.79 38.21 29.54
CA PRO A 186 13.36 38.07 29.27
C PRO A 186 12.83 39.33 28.59
N THR A 187 12.67 39.27 27.27
CA THR A 187 11.93 40.31 26.52
C THR A 187 10.46 40.26 26.93
N ARG A 188 10.06 41.32 27.63
CA ARG A 188 8.70 41.67 28.08
C ARG A 188 7.68 41.48 26.96
N ALA A 189 6.76 40.53 27.17
CA ALA A 189 5.61 40.29 26.30
C ALA A 189 4.72 41.54 26.23
N ALA A 190 4.59 42.11 25.03
CA ALA A 190 3.55 43.06 24.71
C ALA A 190 2.22 42.30 24.61
N ALA A 191 1.23 42.76 25.38
CA ALA A 191 -0.13 42.25 25.36
C ALA A 191 -0.75 42.46 23.96
N HIS A 192 -1.03 41.37 23.27
CA HIS A 192 -1.88 41.39 22.08
C HIS A 192 -3.33 41.28 22.53
N GLU A 193 -4.07 42.39 22.40
CA GLU A 193 -5.53 42.38 22.48
C GLU A 193 -6.13 41.46 21.40
N PRO A 194 -7.12 40.61 21.74
CA PRO A 194 -7.84 39.84 20.75
C PRO A 194 -8.78 40.75 19.92
N PRO A 195 -8.88 40.56 18.59
CA PRO A 195 -9.84 41.28 17.79
C PRO A 195 -11.27 40.88 18.18
N ARG A 196 -12.11 41.90 18.45
CA ARG A 196 -13.57 41.76 18.60
C ARG A 196 -14.18 41.13 17.35
N VAL A 197 -14.59 39.87 17.46
CA VAL A 197 -15.43 39.20 16.48
C VAL A 197 -16.83 39.81 16.55
N ARG A 198 -17.23 40.56 15.52
CA ARG A 198 -18.62 40.96 15.31
C ARG A 198 -19.42 39.72 14.88
N THR A 199 -20.32 39.27 15.74
CA THR A 199 -21.32 38.25 15.42
C THR A 199 -22.34 38.88 14.47
N VAL A 200 -22.27 38.54 13.18
CA VAL A 200 -23.35 38.82 12.22
C VAL A 200 -24.36 37.68 12.37
N VAL A 201 -25.48 37.96 13.03
CA VAL A 201 -26.63 37.04 13.08
C VAL A 201 -27.36 37.16 11.75
N THR A 202 -27.06 36.26 10.82
CA THR A 202 -27.85 36.09 9.60
C THR A 202 -28.99 35.13 9.91
N THR A 203 -30.20 35.66 10.08
CA THR A 203 -31.43 34.85 10.10
C THR A 203 -31.69 34.31 8.70
N ALA A 204 -31.27 33.07 8.45
CA ALA A 204 -31.67 32.33 7.26
C ALA A 204 -33.10 31.80 7.48
N SER A 205 -34.06 32.33 6.72
CA SER A 205 -35.40 31.76 6.59
C SER A 205 -35.29 30.34 6.02
N LEU A 206 -35.64 29.34 6.83
CA LEU A 206 -35.73 27.96 6.42
C LEU A 206 -36.99 27.77 5.57
N THR A 207 -36.82 27.65 4.25
CA THR A 207 -37.84 27.09 3.37
C THR A 207 -37.99 25.60 3.68
N PRO A 208 -39.20 25.07 3.93
CA PRO A 208 -39.39 23.64 4.16
C PRO A 208 -38.97 22.83 2.93
N LEU A 209 -38.07 21.86 3.12
CA LEU A 209 -37.73 20.90 2.09
C LEU A 209 -38.95 20.01 1.79
N PRO A 210 -39.26 19.74 0.51
CA PRO A 210 -40.33 18.83 0.15
C PRO A 210 -40.02 17.42 0.68
N LEU A 211 -41.04 16.79 1.27
CA LEU A 211 -40.95 15.44 1.80
C LEU A 211 -40.57 14.45 0.68
N PRO A 212 -39.67 13.48 0.95
CA PRO A 212 -39.31 12.47 -0.03
C PRO A 212 -40.52 11.61 -0.38
N ALA A 213 -40.68 11.34 -1.68
CA ALA A 213 -41.72 10.46 -2.19
C ALA A 213 -41.64 9.06 -1.55
N PRO A 214 -42.78 8.39 -1.33
CA PRO A 214 -42.81 7.05 -0.73
C PRO A 214 -42.03 6.05 -1.61
N ALA A 215 -41.23 5.21 -0.95
CA ALA A 215 -40.44 4.19 -1.62
C ALA A 215 -41.34 3.19 -2.37
N PRO A 216 -40.95 2.74 -3.57
CA PRO A 216 -41.72 1.76 -4.33
C PRO A 216 -41.79 0.42 -3.57
N PRO A 217 -42.88 -0.34 -3.75
CA PRO A 217 -43.06 -1.63 -3.09
C PRO A 217 -41.94 -2.60 -3.48
N LYS A 218 -41.31 -3.21 -2.49
CA LYS A 218 -40.26 -4.22 -2.67
C LYS A 218 -40.86 -5.43 -3.40
N LYS A 219 -40.45 -5.66 -4.65
CA LYS A 219 -40.77 -6.89 -5.37
C LYS A 219 -40.19 -8.08 -4.59
N ARG A 220 -41.06 -8.99 -4.14
CA ARG A 220 -40.66 -10.30 -3.59
C ARG A 220 -39.84 -11.03 -4.65
N LEU A 221 -38.55 -11.20 -4.38
CA LEU A 221 -37.72 -12.13 -5.14
C LEU A 221 -38.19 -13.54 -4.81
N THR A 222 -38.66 -14.26 -5.82
CA THR A 222 -38.89 -15.70 -5.74
C THR A 222 -37.55 -16.41 -5.57
N PRO A 223 -37.47 -17.45 -4.72
CA PRO A 223 -36.24 -18.22 -4.55
C PRO A 223 -35.91 -18.93 -5.87
N VAL A 224 -34.77 -18.58 -6.46
CA VAL A 224 -34.20 -19.35 -7.57
C VAL A 224 -33.67 -20.67 -7.01
N ARG A 225 -34.27 -21.76 -7.49
CA ARG A 225 -33.91 -23.14 -7.16
C ARG A 225 -32.47 -23.39 -7.65
N ALA A 226 -31.54 -23.57 -6.72
CA ALA A 226 -30.15 -23.91 -7.04
C ALA A 226 -30.10 -25.30 -7.71
N GLN A 227 -29.72 -25.34 -8.98
CA GLN A 227 -29.28 -26.57 -9.62
C GLN A 227 -27.86 -26.88 -9.12
N LEU A 228 -27.76 -27.96 -8.33
CA LEU A 228 -26.49 -28.56 -7.93
C LEU A 228 -25.83 -29.18 -9.17
N PHE A 229 -24.80 -28.53 -9.69
CA PHE A 229 -23.83 -29.18 -10.56
C PHE A 229 -22.75 -29.82 -9.69
N SER A 230 -22.78 -31.14 -9.59
CA SER A 230 -21.66 -31.92 -9.05
C SER A 230 -20.52 -31.91 -10.06
N PHE A 231 -19.41 -31.28 -9.71
CA PHE A 231 -18.14 -31.44 -10.41
C PHE A 231 -17.29 -32.45 -9.63
N ASP A 232 -17.13 -33.65 -10.18
CA ASP A 232 -16.15 -34.63 -9.72
C ASP A 232 -14.75 -34.15 -10.10
N PHE A 233 -14.07 -33.48 -9.17
CA PHE A 233 -12.67 -33.09 -9.31
C PHE A 233 -11.78 -34.19 -8.73
N ARG A 234 -11.24 -35.05 -9.61
CA ARG A 234 -10.31 -36.12 -9.27
C ARG A 234 -8.88 -35.57 -9.23
N TRP A 235 -8.25 -35.60 -8.06
CA TRP A 235 -6.85 -35.22 -7.86
C TRP A 235 -5.93 -36.32 -8.44
N PRO A 236 -4.90 -36.00 -9.24
CA PRO A 236 -3.92 -37.01 -9.64
C PRO A 236 -2.99 -37.33 -8.47
N GLU A 237 -2.87 -38.62 -8.17
CA GLU A 237 -1.89 -39.18 -7.23
C GLU A 237 -0.46 -38.84 -7.66
N SER A 238 0.31 -38.39 -6.69
CA SER A 238 1.74 -38.13 -6.77
C SER A 238 2.51 -39.41 -7.14
N SER A 239 3.21 -39.38 -8.27
CA SER A 239 4.24 -40.37 -8.59
C SER A 239 5.44 -40.21 -7.65
N ARG A 240 5.79 -41.32 -6.99
CA ARG A 240 7.00 -41.46 -6.19
C ARG A 240 8.20 -41.48 -7.14
N TYR A 241 9.16 -40.58 -6.91
CA TYR A 241 10.47 -40.64 -7.52
C TYR A 241 11.45 -41.21 -6.48
N SER A 242 11.81 -42.48 -6.63
CA SER A 242 12.91 -43.13 -5.89
C SER A 242 14.16 -43.09 -6.76
N GLY A 243 15.04 -42.13 -6.52
CA GLY A 243 16.38 -42.08 -7.09
C GLY A 243 17.37 -42.72 -6.12
N SER A 244 17.92 -43.88 -6.51
CA SER A 244 19.04 -44.54 -5.86
C SER A 244 20.33 -43.82 -6.26
N PHE A 245 21.14 -43.39 -5.30
CA PHE A 245 22.54 -43.03 -5.54
C PHE A 245 23.41 -44.23 -5.15
N ALA A 246 24.24 -44.67 -6.10
CA ALA A 246 25.39 -45.51 -5.87
C ALA A 246 26.65 -44.63 -5.96
N ASP A 247 27.62 -45.01 -5.13
CA ASP A 247 29.00 -44.53 -4.92
C ASP A 247 29.20 -43.21 -4.15
#